data_AF-A0A1I0R5B2-F1
#
_entry.id   AF-A0A1I0R5B2-F1
#
_cell.length_a   1.000
_cell.length_b   1.000
_cell.length_c   1.000
_cell.angle_alpha   90.00
_cell.angle_beta   90.00
_cell.angle_gamma   90.00
#
_symmetry.space_group_name_H-M   'P 1'
#
loop_
_entity.id
_entity.type
_entity.pdbx_description
1 polymer ?
#
loop_
_entity_poly.entity_id
_entity_poly.type
_entity_poly.pdbx_seq_one_letter_code
_entity_poly.pdbx_strand_id
1 'polypeptide(L)'
;MKKCPVCGVMMGDNVARCSMCKYDFQKASGGDTDAALAEAQQVLTQKEEENIARTEAKRTEEEKHLAEIREKINREIATLTAQFESEKLRLDSEYAAIKKQAIDEKLKLEAELNDTRAEVEKERAKIRSAREEGEKSKQDKINEGQAKYDEMIKLAEQEQQKMIAAAQDEINAAASKIDAEYAEVLKKRDQLVAEATEAQSFLEQSEKIKKELEAQQAEQERAINEKKVELEKLENEGKAIMEQQAGEAIKAKEKAEAELKEITDKKDSIVAGIEQQQQAAQAEIDQIRVQAEQVIAEAEAAAKQRDDIINEINAQKADAEKYFAEAQKVVDQKEALEAEIAKETADMEQKRKDFEADITKQRTDFETDMAQKRKGFEDELNGYQAQAEEWGKQIDSIKNEYDEAQRIIADSKTAEVQAKAAAEEIILEAEKRAVFLKEVSMSESEKGKLLKEIQEKEQKIKDMEKAKDELAKKIKDLEASIEAIQKKAASGAFGGGDAGPKEYCVEVVNHNKASEVDADGINAVLQKRSAEGWKLTSIINDDGGKLQSSLSGNDTQSASLQVGAYSSKDDRVVMIFERPRKK
;
A
#
# COMPACT_ATOMS: atom_id res chain seq x y z
N MET A 1 6.56 -62.48 -70.84
CA MET A 1 6.90 -61.31 -70.01
C MET A 1 8.39 -61.34 -69.79
N LYS A 2 9.12 -60.27 -70.12
CA LYS A 2 10.58 -60.17 -69.94
C LYS A 2 10.91 -59.27 -68.76
N LYS A 3 11.90 -59.67 -67.96
CA LYS A 3 12.40 -58.89 -66.82
C LYS A 3 13.54 -57.99 -67.31
N CYS A 4 13.50 -56.71 -66.95
CA CYS A 4 14.63 -55.83 -67.21
C CYS A 4 15.85 -56.27 -66.37
N PRO A 5 17.02 -56.52 -66.98
CA PRO A 5 18.20 -56.96 -66.25
C PRO A 5 18.78 -55.86 -65.33
N VAL A 6 18.39 -54.59 -65.53
CA VAL A 6 18.95 -53.44 -64.80
C VAL A 6 18.12 -53.06 -63.58
N CYS A 7 16.81 -52.87 -63.76
CA CYS A 7 15.93 -52.40 -62.68
C CYS A 7 14.92 -53.46 -62.21
N GLY A 8 14.97 -54.69 -62.74
CA GLY A 8 14.15 -55.82 -62.30
C GLY A 8 12.66 -55.76 -62.62
N VAL A 9 12.18 -54.70 -63.28
CA VAL A 9 10.76 -54.52 -63.61
C VAL A 9 10.33 -55.50 -64.70
N MET A 10 9.19 -56.16 -64.48
CA MET A 10 8.56 -57.07 -65.43
C MET A 10 7.79 -56.29 -66.49
N MET A 11 8.04 -56.57 -67.76
CA MET A 11 7.38 -55.91 -68.88
C MET A 11 6.91 -56.91 -69.93
N GLY A 12 5.94 -56.49 -70.75
CA GLY A 12 5.46 -57.29 -71.88
C GLY A 12 6.57 -57.60 -72.88
N ASP A 13 6.49 -58.74 -73.57
CA ASP A 13 7.57 -59.20 -74.47
C ASP A 13 7.83 -58.25 -75.64
N ASN A 14 6.81 -57.51 -76.06
CA ASN A 14 6.87 -56.53 -77.15
C ASN A 14 7.48 -55.17 -76.74
N VAL A 15 7.86 -54.96 -75.48
CA VAL A 15 8.37 -53.67 -74.99
C VAL A 15 9.83 -53.47 -75.43
N ALA A 16 10.09 -52.57 -76.38
CA ALA A 16 11.44 -52.35 -76.91
C ALA A 16 12.42 -51.74 -75.88
N ARG A 17 11.94 -50.87 -74.99
CA ARG A 17 12.74 -50.20 -73.95
C ARG A 17 12.08 -50.25 -72.58
N CYS A 18 12.88 -50.37 -71.53
CA CYS A 18 12.39 -50.34 -70.16
C CYS A 18 11.75 -49.00 -69.80
N SER A 19 10.57 -48.99 -69.19
CA SER A 19 9.90 -47.75 -68.77
C SER A 19 10.66 -47.02 -67.66
N MET A 20 11.30 -47.77 -66.75
CA MET A 20 11.97 -47.24 -65.55
C MET A 20 13.41 -46.79 -65.81
N CYS A 21 14.26 -47.66 -66.34
CA CYS A 21 15.68 -47.39 -66.59
C CYS A 21 16.03 -47.20 -68.07
N LYS A 22 15.04 -47.22 -68.98
CA LYS A 22 15.24 -47.04 -70.44
C LYS A 22 16.14 -48.06 -71.13
N TYR A 23 16.52 -49.15 -70.45
CA TYR A 23 17.23 -50.30 -71.02
C TYR A 23 16.61 -50.78 -72.34
N ASP A 24 17.40 -50.77 -73.41
CA ASP A 24 16.97 -51.11 -74.76
C ASP A 24 17.18 -52.61 -75.05
N PHE A 25 16.07 -53.35 -75.09
CA PHE A 25 16.08 -54.79 -75.31
C PHE A 25 16.41 -55.15 -76.76
N GLN A 26 16.11 -54.27 -77.71
CA GLN A 26 16.44 -54.51 -79.12
C GLN A 26 17.94 -54.36 -79.34
N LYS A 27 18.54 -53.32 -78.77
CA LYS A 27 19.99 -53.11 -78.78
C LYS A 27 20.75 -54.25 -78.10
N ALA A 28 20.27 -54.71 -76.95
CA ALA A 28 20.82 -55.87 -76.25
C ALA A 28 20.70 -57.18 -77.06
N SER A 29 19.60 -57.40 -77.78
CA SER A 29 19.42 -58.61 -78.61
C SER A 29 20.29 -58.65 -79.86
N GLY A 30 20.80 -57.49 -80.31
CA GLY A 30 21.72 -57.36 -81.44
C GLY A 30 23.20 -57.63 -81.12
N GLY A 31 23.53 -58.03 -79.88
CA GLY A 31 24.89 -58.35 -79.44
C GLY A 31 25.59 -57.23 -78.65
N ASP A 32 24.94 -56.09 -78.43
CA ASP A 32 25.51 -54.90 -77.80
C ASP A 32 24.94 -54.69 -76.37
N THR A 33 24.96 -55.77 -75.58
CA THR A 33 24.35 -55.84 -74.24
C THR A 33 24.98 -54.87 -73.24
N ASP A 34 26.29 -54.70 -73.31
CA ASP A 34 27.04 -53.87 -72.35
C ASP A 34 26.75 -52.38 -72.57
N ALA A 35 26.57 -51.96 -73.82
CA ALA A 35 26.16 -50.60 -74.17
C ALA A 35 24.74 -50.31 -73.68
N ALA A 36 23.80 -51.26 -73.83
CA ALA A 36 22.43 -51.12 -73.34
C ALA A 36 22.37 -51.08 -71.80
N LEU A 37 23.24 -51.84 -71.10
CA LEU A 37 23.38 -51.83 -69.64
C LEU A 37 23.92 -50.49 -69.15
N ALA A 38 25.01 -50.00 -69.76
CA ALA A 38 25.65 -48.74 -69.39
C ALA A 38 24.70 -47.54 -69.56
N GLU A 39 23.98 -47.45 -70.68
CA GLU A 39 22.99 -46.38 -70.92
C GLU A 39 21.86 -46.41 -69.88
N ALA A 40 21.38 -47.60 -69.51
CA ALA A 40 20.32 -47.74 -68.52
C ALA A 40 20.78 -47.38 -67.09
N GLN A 41 22.01 -47.71 -66.75
CA GLN A 41 22.61 -47.37 -65.46
C GLN A 41 22.94 -45.88 -65.36
N GLN A 42 23.33 -45.25 -66.47
CA GLN A 42 23.49 -43.80 -66.58
C GLN A 42 22.14 -43.06 -66.38
N VAL A 43 21.05 -43.59 -66.92
CA VAL A 43 19.71 -43.00 -66.71
C VAL A 43 19.22 -43.14 -65.27
N LEU A 44 19.55 -44.25 -64.58
CA LEU A 44 19.21 -44.43 -63.17
C LEU A 44 20.01 -43.48 -62.27
N THR A 45 21.32 -43.39 -62.48
CA THR A 45 22.19 -42.46 -61.74
C THR A 45 21.78 -41.01 -61.95
N GLN A 46 21.48 -40.59 -63.19
CA GLN A 46 20.92 -39.25 -63.46
C GLN A 46 19.61 -38.98 -62.73
N LYS A 47 18.70 -39.96 -62.66
CA LYS A 47 17.42 -39.80 -61.92
C LYS A 47 17.62 -39.75 -60.41
N GLU A 48 18.59 -40.48 -59.88
CA GLU A 48 18.95 -40.43 -58.46
C GLU A 48 19.56 -39.07 -58.11
N GLU A 49 20.48 -38.56 -58.94
CA GLU A 49 21.06 -37.22 -58.81
C GLU A 49 19.99 -36.12 -58.92
N GLU A 50 19.07 -36.20 -59.88
CA GLU A 50 17.95 -35.25 -60.01
C GLU A 50 17.01 -35.29 -58.80
N ASN A 51 16.72 -36.48 -58.25
CA ASN A 51 15.87 -36.60 -57.07
C ASN A 51 16.56 -36.05 -55.81
N ILE A 52 17.85 -36.33 -55.62
CA ILE A 52 18.66 -35.78 -54.53
C ILE A 52 18.69 -34.25 -54.65
N ALA A 53 19.01 -33.71 -55.84
CA ALA A 53 19.03 -32.28 -56.10
C ALA A 53 17.66 -31.63 -55.84
N ARG A 54 16.54 -32.29 -56.21
CA ARG A 54 15.19 -31.78 -55.92
C ARG A 54 14.87 -31.80 -54.43
N THR A 55 15.30 -32.82 -53.68
CA THR A 55 15.10 -32.86 -52.23
C THR A 55 15.96 -31.83 -51.51
N GLU A 56 17.20 -31.62 -51.95
CA GLU A 56 18.07 -30.57 -51.40
C GLU A 56 17.56 -29.16 -51.74
N ALA A 57 17.04 -28.95 -52.96
CA ALA A 57 16.39 -27.70 -53.34
C ALA A 57 15.17 -27.39 -52.45
N LYS A 58 14.30 -28.38 -52.20
CA LYS A 58 13.17 -28.22 -51.28
C LYS A 58 13.61 -27.94 -49.84
N ARG A 59 14.60 -28.69 -49.35
CA ARG A 59 15.14 -28.49 -48.00
C ARG A 59 15.75 -27.10 -47.82
N THR A 60 16.50 -26.62 -48.81
CA THR A 60 17.10 -25.28 -48.78
C THR A 60 16.04 -24.17 -48.89
N GLU A 61 14.95 -24.40 -49.62
CA GLU A 61 13.81 -23.47 -49.68
C GLU A 61 13.04 -23.43 -48.35
N GLU A 62 12.80 -24.58 -47.71
CA GLU A 62 12.20 -24.66 -46.38
C GLU A 62 13.08 -24.02 -45.29
N GLU A 63 14.40 -24.25 -45.34
CA GLU A 63 15.36 -23.61 -44.43
C GLU A 63 15.40 -22.09 -44.62
N LYS A 64 15.30 -21.59 -45.86
CA LYS A 64 15.15 -20.14 -46.14
C LYS A 64 13.85 -19.57 -45.59
N HIS A 65 12.72 -20.26 -45.81
CA HIS A 65 11.43 -19.81 -45.29
C HIS A 65 11.40 -19.77 -43.75
N LEU A 66 11.99 -20.78 -43.09
CA LEU A 66 12.16 -20.78 -41.62
C LEU A 66 13.08 -19.66 -41.14
N ALA A 67 14.14 -19.33 -41.89
CA ALA A 67 15.02 -18.20 -41.59
C ALA A 67 14.28 -16.86 -41.71
N GLU A 68 13.47 -16.67 -42.75
CA GLU A 68 12.64 -15.47 -42.94
C GLU A 68 11.60 -15.31 -41.82
N ILE A 69 10.94 -16.40 -41.41
CA ILE A 69 10.01 -16.36 -40.26
C ILE A 69 10.74 -15.98 -38.97
N ARG A 70 11.92 -16.57 -38.70
CA ARG A 70 12.72 -16.21 -37.52
C ARG A 70 13.14 -14.76 -37.55
N GLU A 71 13.55 -14.25 -38.71
CA GLU A 71 13.93 -12.85 -38.86
C GLU A 71 12.73 -11.92 -38.61
N LYS A 72 11.54 -12.27 -39.12
CA LYS A 72 10.31 -11.51 -38.88
C LYS A 72 9.94 -11.50 -37.39
N ILE A 73 9.95 -12.65 -36.73
CA ILE A 73 9.70 -12.76 -35.29
C ILE A 73 10.71 -11.92 -34.49
N ASN A 74 12.00 -11.99 -34.84
CA ASN A 74 13.03 -11.20 -34.15
C ASN A 74 12.83 -9.68 -34.34
N ARG A 75 12.40 -9.23 -35.53
CA ARG A 75 12.06 -7.83 -35.77
C ARG A 75 10.83 -7.39 -34.96
N GLU A 76 9.80 -8.23 -34.87
CA GLU A 76 8.60 -7.96 -34.07
C GLU A 76 8.95 -7.91 -32.57
N ILE A 77 9.75 -8.84 -32.06
CA ILE A 77 10.26 -8.82 -30.68
C ILE A 77 11.03 -7.51 -30.41
N ALA A 78 11.97 -7.14 -31.28
CA ALA A 78 12.75 -5.91 -31.12
C ALA A 78 11.85 -4.66 -31.12
N THR A 79 10.82 -4.63 -31.97
CA THR A 79 9.86 -3.53 -32.04
C THR A 79 9.01 -3.45 -30.75
N LEU A 80 8.51 -4.58 -30.26
CA LEU A 80 7.74 -4.65 -29.02
C LEU A 80 8.59 -4.28 -27.80
N THR A 81 9.85 -4.73 -27.74
CA THR A 81 10.78 -4.34 -26.68
C THR A 81 11.03 -2.84 -26.70
N ALA A 82 11.26 -2.23 -27.87
CA ALA A 82 11.45 -0.79 -27.98
C ALA A 82 10.20 0.01 -27.56
N GLN A 83 9.01 -0.46 -27.93
CA GLN A 83 7.73 0.14 -27.48
C GLN A 83 7.57 0.04 -25.96
N PHE A 84 7.84 -1.14 -25.39
CA PHE A 84 7.77 -1.36 -23.95
C PHE A 84 8.76 -0.47 -23.17
N GLU A 85 10.00 -0.36 -23.64
CA GLU A 85 11.01 0.52 -23.02
C GLU A 85 10.62 1.99 -23.12
N SER A 86 10.08 2.43 -24.27
CA SER A 86 9.55 3.79 -24.45
C SER A 86 8.39 4.09 -23.51
N GLU A 87 7.45 3.16 -23.37
CA GLU A 87 6.27 3.33 -22.52
C GLU A 87 6.65 3.30 -21.03
N LYS A 88 7.57 2.42 -20.65
CA LYS A 88 8.17 2.41 -19.31
C LYS A 88 8.81 3.75 -18.98
N LEU A 89 9.61 4.31 -19.89
CA LEU A 89 10.28 5.59 -19.69
C LEU A 89 9.27 6.75 -19.60
N ARG A 90 8.18 6.70 -20.40
CA ARG A 90 7.07 7.64 -20.31
C ARG A 90 6.40 7.56 -18.93
N LEU A 91 6.02 6.37 -18.47
CA LEU A 91 5.37 6.17 -17.17
C LEU A 91 6.28 6.58 -16.00
N ASP A 92 7.57 6.25 -16.06
CA ASP A 92 8.55 6.68 -15.04
C ASP A 92 8.66 8.21 -14.99
N SER A 93 8.61 8.88 -16.15
CA SER A 93 8.64 10.35 -16.23
C SER A 93 7.35 11.00 -15.71
N GLU A 94 6.19 10.43 -16.01
CA GLU A 94 4.89 10.90 -15.51
C GLU A 94 4.78 10.70 -13.99
N TYR A 95 5.23 9.56 -13.49
CA TYR A 95 5.29 9.28 -12.06
C TYR A 95 6.22 10.24 -11.32
N ALA A 96 7.40 10.55 -11.89
CA ALA A 96 8.31 11.54 -11.34
C ALA A 96 7.69 12.96 -11.34
N ALA A 97 6.98 13.34 -12.41
CA ALA A 97 6.29 14.62 -12.51
C ALA A 97 5.17 14.75 -11.47
N ILE A 98 4.34 13.72 -11.30
CA ILE A 98 3.27 13.68 -10.29
C ILE A 98 3.85 13.76 -8.88
N LYS A 99 4.92 13.01 -8.58
CA LYS A 99 5.61 13.11 -7.29
C LYS A 99 6.14 14.50 -7.02
N LYS A 100 6.74 15.14 -8.03
CA LYS A 100 7.25 16.50 -7.90
C LYS A 100 6.11 17.49 -7.64
N GLN A 101 5.02 17.41 -8.41
CA GLN A 101 3.83 18.25 -8.20
C GLN A 101 3.25 18.07 -6.79
N ALA A 102 3.13 16.84 -6.30
CA ALA A 102 2.64 16.57 -4.96
C ALA A 102 3.56 17.16 -3.87
N ILE A 103 4.88 17.13 -4.06
CA ILE A 103 5.84 17.76 -3.14
C ILE A 103 5.71 19.28 -3.21
N ASP A 104 5.64 19.86 -4.40
CA ASP A 104 5.51 21.32 -4.60
C ASP A 104 4.20 21.85 -3.99
N GLU A 105 3.09 21.12 -4.16
CA GLU A 105 1.80 21.45 -3.55
C GLU A 105 1.84 21.34 -2.03
N LYS A 106 2.48 20.30 -1.49
CA LYS A 106 2.69 20.16 -0.05
C LYS A 106 3.51 21.33 0.53
N LEU A 107 4.59 21.72 -0.14
CA LEU A 107 5.42 22.86 0.27
C LEU A 107 4.63 24.18 0.22
N LYS A 108 3.77 24.34 -0.79
CA LYS A 108 2.88 25.51 -0.90
C LYS A 108 1.88 25.56 0.25
N LEU A 109 1.22 24.45 0.57
CA LEU A 109 0.30 24.36 1.70
C LEU A 109 1.01 24.59 3.04
N GLU A 110 2.23 24.09 3.22
CA GLU A 110 3.04 24.37 4.42
C GLU A 110 3.40 25.87 4.54
N ALA A 111 3.67 26.55 3.42
CA ALA A 111 3.89 28.00 3.41
C ALA A 111 2.62 28.79 3.78
N GLU A 112 1.48 28.48 3.14
CA GLU A 112 0.18 29.12 3.43
C GLU A 112 -0.24 28.91 4.90
N LEU A 113 0.04 27.72 5.45
CA LEU A 113 -0.25 27.40 6.85
C LEU A 113 0.66 28.19 7.81
N ASN A 114 1.93 28.41 7.46
CA ASN A 114 2.83 29.24 8.25
C ASN A 114 2.44 30.72 8.21
N ASP A 115 2.02 31.24 7.05
CA ASP A 115 1.51 32.61 6.92
C ASP A 115 0.24 32.81 7.77
N THR A 116 -0.69 31.85 7.71
CA THR A 116 -1.90 31.86 8.53
C THR A 116 -1.57 31.83 10.03
N ARG A 117 -0.58 31.03 10.45
CA ARG A 117 -0.11 31.00 11.85
C ARG A 117 0.46 32.35 12.28
N ALA A 118 1.26 33.00 11.42
CA ALA A 118 1.81 34.32 11.71
C ALA A 118 0.71 35.39 11.84
N GLU A 119 -0.33 35.32 11.00
CA GLU A 119 -1.48 36.23 11.09
C GLU A 119 -2.28 36.02 12.39
N VAL A 120 -2.54 34.76 12.77
CA VAL A 120 -3.18 34.43 14.05
C VAL A 120 -2.35 34.93 15.24
N GLU A 121 -1.04 34.82 15.18
CA GLU A 121 -0.14 35.30 16.24
C GLU A 121 -0.16 36.84 16.34
N LYS A 122 -0.22 37.53 15.19
CA LYS A 122 -0.38 38.98 15.12
C LYS A 122 -1.73 39.43 15.72
N GLU A 123 -2.83 38.75 15.41
CA GLU A 123 -4.14 39.06 15.99
C GLU A 123 -4.19 38.74 17.48
N ARG A 124 -3.57 37.65 17.94
CA ARG A 124 -3.41 37.36 19.38
C ARG A 124 -2.62 38.44 20.10
N ALA A 125 -1.57 38.98 19.48
CA ALA A 125 -0.79 40.09 20.04
C ALA A 125 -1.64 41.37 20.14
N LYS A 126 -2.45 41.69 19.12
CA LYS A 126 -3.39 42.82 19.17
C LYS A 126 -4.43 42.66 20.28
N ILE A 127 -5.04 41.48 20.42
CA ILE A 127 -6.02 41.20 21.49
C ILE A 127 -5.36 41.37 22.86
N ARG A 128 -4.12 40.89 23.03
CA ARG A 128 -3.38 41.05 24.28
C ARG A 128 -3.11 42.53 24.60
N SER A 129 -2.64 43.31 23.63
CA SER A 129 -2.43 44.76 23.77
C SER A 129 -3.73 45.48 24.14
N ALA A 130 -4.84 45.18 23.44
CA ALA A 130 -6.13 45.78 23.72
C ALA A 130 -6.66 45.42 25.13
N ARG A 131 -6.39 44.20 25.61
CA ARG A 131 -6.72 43.81 26.99
C ARG A 131 -5.86 44.55 28.02
N GLU A 132 -4.56 44.66 27.78
CA GLU A 132 -3.65 45.40 28.66
C GLU A 132 -4.03 46.89 28.73
N GLU A 133 -4.35 47.51 27.59
CA GLU A 133 -4.86 48.89 27.51
C GLU A 133 -6.22 49.03 28.20
N GLY A 134 -7.13 48.08 28.02
CA GLY A 134 -8.44 48.05 28.67
C GLY A 134 -8.34 47.91 30.19
N GLU A 135 -7.47 47.04 30.70
CA GLU A 135 -7.19 46.92 32.13
C GLU A 135 -6.54 48.19 32.69
N LYS A 136 -5.57 48.77 31.97
CA LYS A 136 -4.96 50.03 32.38
C LYS A 136 -5.97 51.16 32.46
N SER A 137 -6.84 51.32 31.45
CA SER A 137 -7.91 52.32 31.47
C SER A 137 -8.90 52.10 32.62
N LYS A 138 -9.26 50.83 32.91
CA LYS A 138 -10.10 50.50 34.06
C LYS A 138 -9.42 50.88 35.37
N GLN A 139 -8.13 50.57 35.52
CA GLN A 139 -7.36 50.91 36.71
C GLN A 139 -7.21 52.43 36.88
N ASP A 140 -6.95 53.16 35.79
CA ASP A 140 -6.85 54.62 35.78
C ASP A 140 -8.18 55.25 36.23
N LYS A 141 -9.33 54.76 35.73
CA LYS A 141 -10.66 55.21 36.18
C LYS A 141 -10.95 54.88 37.65
N ILE A 142 -10.49 53.72 38.15
CA ILE A 142 -10.62 53.37 39.57
C ILE A 142 -9.80 54.35 40.41
N ASN A 143 -8.56 54.64 39.99
CA ASN A 143 -7.68 55.58 40.69
C ASN A 143 -8.25 57.00 40.67
N GLU A 144 -8.79 57.46 39.54
CA GLU A 144 -9.49 58.75 39.44
C GLU A 144 -10.73 58.81 40.34
N GLY A 145 -11.52 57.73 40.38
CA GLY A 145 -12.68 57.61 41.26
C GLY A 145 -12.29 57.67 42.74
N GLN A 146 -11.22 56.97 43.13
CA GLN A 146 -10.67 57.02 44.48
C GLN A 146 -10.15 58.41 44.82
N ALA A 147 -9.41 59.06 43.92
CA ALA A 147 -8.91 60.42 44.14
C ALA A 147 -10.05 61.43 44.35
N LYS A 148 -11.13 61.35 43.56
CA LYS A 148 -12.33 62.18 43.75
C LYS A 148 -13.05 61.88 45.06
N TYR A 149 -13.11 60.62 45.46
CA TYR A 149 -13.70 60.21 46.73
C TYR A 149 -12.90 60.76 47.92
N ASP A 150 -11.57 60.64 47.88
CA ASP A 150 -10.68 61.18 48.90
C ASP A 150 -10.76 62.72 48.98
N GLU A 151 -10.89 63.38 47.83
CA GLU A 151 -11.10 64.84 47.78
C GLU A 151 -12.43 65.25 48.43
N MET A 152 -13.52 64.50 48.19
CA MET A 152 -14.80 64.73 48.86
C MET A 152 -14.72 64.48 50.37
N ILE A 153 -14.05 63.43 50.82
CA ILE A 153 -13.82 63.18 52.26
C ILE A 153 -13.08 64.37 52.87
N LYS A 154 -12.01 64.85 52.23
CA LYS A 154 -11.23 65.97 52.75
C LYS A 154 -12.04 67.27 52.82
N LEU A 155 -12.88 67.53 51.81
CA LEU A 155 -13.82 68.66 51.83
C LEU A 155 -14.85 68.52 52.96
N ALA A 156 -15.42 67.33 53.15
CA ALA A 156 -16.36 67.06 54.23
C ALA A 156 -15.71 67.21 55.62
N GLU A 157 -14.47 66.74 55.81
CA GLU A 157 -13.70 66.94 57.03
C GLU A 157 -13.42 68.44 57.29
N GLN A 158 -13.11 69.21 56.24
CA GLN A 158 -12.92 70.65 56.36
C GLN A 158 -14.21 71.38 56.73
N GLU A 159 -15.34 71.04 56.13
CA GLU A 159 -16.64 71.59 56.52
C GLU A 159 -17.03 71.19 57.94
N GLN A 160 -16.80 69.94 58.33
CA GLN A 160 -17.05 69.48 59.68
C GLN A 160 -16.18 70.25 60.69
N GLN A 161 -14.90 70.48 60.39
CA GLN A 161 -14.02 71.30 61.23
C GLN A 161 -14.50 72.75 61.32
N LYS A 162 -14.97 73.35 60.20
CA LYS A 162 -15.55 74.70 60.22
C LYS A 162 -16.81 74.76 61.08
N MET A 163 -17.70 73.77 60.98
CA MET A 163 -18.89 73.68 61.83
C MET A 163 -18.54 73.52 63.31
N ILE A 164 -17.55 72.68 63.64
CA ILE A 164 -17.08 72.52 65.02
C ILE A 164 -16.50 73.83 65.54
N ALA A 165 -15.67 74.53 64.74
CA ALA A 165 -15.10 75.82 65.12
C ALA A 165 -16.19 76.88 65.34
N ALA A 166 -17.16 76.99 64.43
CA ALA A 166 -18.29 77.90 64.56
C ALA A 166 -19.14 77.59 65.81
N ALA A 167 -19.42 76.32 66.08
CA ALA A 167 -20.12 75.91 67.29
C ALA A 167 -19.31 76.24 68.56
N GLN A 168 -17.98 76.08 68.52
CA GLN A 168 -17.10 76.44 69.63
C GLN A 168 -17.12 77.96 69.89
N ASP A 169 -17.11 78.77 68.83
CA ASP A 169 -17.21 80.23 68.92
C ASP A 169 -18.55 80.67 69.48
N GLU A 170 -19.66 80.05 69.06
CA GLU A 170 -21.00 80.29 69.63
C GLU A 170 -21.06 79.90 71.11
N ILE A 171 -20.49 78.75 71.49
CA ILE A 171 -20.39 78.32 72.89
C ILE A 171 -19.58 79.33 73.71
N ASN A 172 -18.44 79.79 73.19
CA ASN A 172 -17.61 80.79 73.87
C ASN A 172 -18.34 82.14 74.01
N ALA A 173 -19.06 82.57 72.97
CA ALA A 173 -19.87 83.78 73.02
C ALA A 173 -21.02 83.66 74.03
N ALA A 174 -21.69 82.51 74.08
CA ALA A 174 -22.73 82.22 75.07
C ALA A 174 -22.16 82.19 76.49
N ALA A 175 -21.00 81.54 76.70
CA ALA A 175 -20.31 81.53 78.00
C ALA A 175 -19.94 82.95 78.44
N SER A 176 -19.40 83.78 77.54
CA SER A 176 -19.09 85.17 77.85
C SER A 176 -20.34 86.01 78.18
N LYS A 177 -21.49 85.75 77.55
CA LYS A 177 -22.75 86.39 77.91
C LYS A 177 -23.23 85.94 79.28
N ILE A 178 -23.15 84.65 79.59
CA ILE A 178 -23.50 84.10 80.90
C ILE A 178 -22.61 84.70 81.99
N ASP A 179 -21.30 84.81 81.76
CA ASP A 179 -20.37 85.43 82.70
C ASP A 179 -20.69 86.91 82.94
N ALA A 180 -21.06 87.64 81.88
CA ALA A 180 -21.49 89.04 81.98
C ALA A 180 -22.81 89.19 82.77
N GLU A 181 -23.82 88.38 82.45
CA GLU A 181 -25.10 88.35 83.16
C GLU A 181 -24.90 87.95 84.63
N TYR A 182 -24.03 86.97 84.91
CA TYR A 182 -23.70 86.55 86.27
C TYR A 182 -22.99 87.66 87.05
N ALA A 183 -22.06 88.39 86.42
CA ALA A 183 -21.40 89.55 87.02
C ALA A 183 -22.39 90.68 87.33
N GLU A 184 -23.36 90.94 86.45
CA GLU A 184 -24.44 91.89 86.72
C GLU A 184 -25.35 91.46 87.87
N VAL A 185 -25.70 90.17 87.93
CA VAL A 185 -26.49 89.60 89.04
C VAL A 185 -25.73 89.72 90.36
N LEU A 186 -24.43 89.44 90.38
CA LEU A 186 -23.58 89.64 91.56
C LEU A 186 -23.53 91.11 91.98
N LYS A 187 -23.42 92.04 91.02
CA LYS A 187 -23.44 93.48 91.30
C LYS A 187 -24.78 93.92 91.89
N LYS A 188 -25.91 93.43 91.37
CA LYS A 188 -27.25 93.68 91.92
C LYS A 188 -27.41 93.08 93.31
N ARG A 189 -26.90 91.87 93.55
CA ARG A 189 -26.85 91.25 94.88
C ARG A 189 -26.07 92.14 95.85
N ASP A 190 -24.90 92.61 95.46
CA ASP A 190 -24.05 93.44 96.31
C ASP A 190 -24.71 94.80 96.62
N GLN A 191 -25.42 95.39 95.65
CA GLN A 191 -26.25 96.58 95.86
C GLN A 191 -27.38 96.31 96.85
N LEU A 192 -28.13 95.22 96.68
CA LEU A 192 -29.22 94.85 97.59
C LEU A 192 -28.72 94.54 99.01
N VAL A 193 -27.54 93.93 99.13
CA VAL A 193 -26.90 93.70 100.43
C VAL A 193 -26.46 95.02 101.06
N ALA A 194 -25.93 95.96 100.28
CA ALA A 194 -25.60 97.29 100.77
C ALA A 194 -26.85 98.05 101.23
N GLU A 195 -27.92 98.07 100.42
CA GLU A 195 -29.21 98.67 100.77
C GLU A 195 -29.83 98.02 102.03
N ALA A 196 -29.75 96.69 102.15
CA ALA A 196 -30.21 95.98 103.33
C ALA A 196 -29.38 96.31 104.58
N THR A 197 -28.06 96.49 104.42
CA THR A 197 -27.15 96.89 105.51
C THR A 197 -27.42 98.32 105.94
N GLU A 198 -27.67 99.23 104.99
CA GLU A 198 -28.09 100.61 105.26
C GLU A 198 -29.45 100.65 105.97
N ALA A 199 -30.43 99.88 105.50
CA ALA A 199 -31.74 99.75 106.14
C ALA A 199 -31.64 99.17 107.56
N GLN A 200 -30.77 98.18 107.78
CA GLN A 200 -30.50 97.63 109.10
C GLN A 200 -29.84 98.67 110.01
N SER A 201 -28.87 99.43 109.51
CA SER A 201 -28.24 100.52 110.27
C SER A 201 -29.23 101.65 110.60
N PHE A 202 -30.17 101.94 109.70
CA PHE A 202 -31.26 102.88 109.91
C PHE A 202 -32.24 102.37 110.98
N LEU A 203 -32.57 101.07 110.98
CA LEU A 203 -33.38 100.46 112.03
C LEU A 203 -32.68 100.49 113.39
N GLU A 204 -31.39 100.18 113.46
CA GLU A 204 -30.61 100.26 114.70
C GLU A 204 -30.50 101.70 115.23
N GLN A 205 -30.36 102.68 114.35
CA GLN A 205 -30.42 104.10 114.71
C GLN A 205 -31.82 104.51 115.18
N SER A 206 -32.88 104.04 114.50
CA SER A 206 -34.27 104.26 114.90
C SER A 206 -34.58 103.65 116.27
N GLU A 207 -34.07 102.45 116.57
CA GLU A 207 -34.20 101.82 117.89
C GLU A 207 -33.40 102.56 118.98
N LYS A 208 -32.22 103.11 118.66
CA LYS A 208 -31.48 104.01 119.56
C LYS A 208 -32.28 105.28 119.87
N ILE A 209 -32.82 105.94 118.85
CA ILE A 209 -33.66 107.13 119.00
C ILE A 209 -34.89 106.80 119.83
N LYS A 210 -35.52 105.64 119.61
CA LYS A 210 -36.68 105.20 120.40
C LYS A 210 -36.33 104.98 121.87
N LYS A 211 -35.18 104.37 122.17
CA LYS A 211 -34.69 104.21 123.56
C LYS A 211 -34.34 105.56 124.22
N GLU A 212 -33.79 106.51 123.47
CA GLU A 212 -33.55 107.88 123.96
C GLU A 212 -34.86 108.65 124.21
N LEU A 213 -35.88 108.43 123.38
CA LEU A 213 -37.20 109.05 123.52
C LEU A 213 -37.98 108.47 124.71
N GLU A 214 -37.92 107.16 124.93
CA GLU A 214 -38.50 106.49 126.11
C GLU A 214 -37.78 106.91 127.42
N ALA A 215 -36.47 107.18 127.35
CA ALA A 215 -35.71 107.73 128.49
C ALA A 215 -36.09 109.19 128.81
N GLN A 216 -36.29 110.03 127.79
CA GLN A 216 -36.74 111.42 127.97
C GLN A 216 -38.18 111.53 128.48
N GLN A 217 -39.08 110.61 128.08
CA GLN A 217 -40.45 110.58 128.59
C GLN A 217 -40.52 110.18 130.08
N ALA A 218 -39.66 109.27 130.53
CA ALA A 218 -39.56 108.90 131.95
C ALA A 218 -38.96 110.02 132.84
N GLU A 219 -38.16 110.92 132.27
CA GLU A 219 -37.55 112.05 132.97
C GLU A 219 -38.52 113.24 133.12
N GLN A 220 -39.39 113.47 132.12
CA GLN A 220 -40.45 114.49 132.19
C GLN A 220 -41.59 114.12 133.16
N GLU A 221 -41.89 112.84 133.36
CA GLU A 221 -42.94 112.39 134.28
C GLU A 221 -42.52 112.48 135.77
N ARG A 222 -41.20 112.55 136.06
CA ARG A 222 -40.67 112.82 137.41
C ARG A 222 -40.61 114.32 137.76
N ALA A 223 -40.49 115.20 136.77
CA ALA A 223 -40.34 116.65 136.98
C ALA A 223 -41.67 117.40 137.28
N ILE A 224 -42.83 116.77 137.05
CA ILE A 224 -44.15 117.41 137.19
C ILE A 224 -44.77 117.23 138.60
N ASN A 225 -44.27 116.30 139.42
CA ASN A 225 -44.89 115.99 140.73
C ASN A 225 -44.22 116.69 141.94
N GLU A 226 -43.12 117.43 141.75
CA GLU A 226 -42.35 118.06 142.84
C GLU A 226 -42.43 119.60 142.89
N LYS A 227 -43.25 120.25 142.06
CA LYS A 227 -43.56 121.70 142.19
C LYS A 227 -44.99 121.96 142.71
N LYS A 228 -45.21 121.49 143.93
CA LYS A 228 -46.20 121.94 144.93
C LYS A 228 -46.25 123.49 145.01
N VAL A 229 -47.44 124.10 145.02
CA VAL A 229 -48.17 124.56 146.23
C VAL A 229 -47.37 125.57 147.08
N GLU A 230 -47.99 126.73 147.30
CA GLU A 230 -47.53 127.98 147.96
C GLU A 230 -46.62 128.88 147.09
N LEU A 231 -46.97 130.10 146.72
CA LEU A 231 -48.01 131.05 147.14
C LEU A 231 -48.20 132.01 145.94
N GLU A 232 -49.36 132.13 145.31
CA GLU A 232 -50.49 132.95 145.78
C GLU A 232 -50.09 134.39 146.15
N LYS A 233 -50.46 135.35 145.30
CA LYS A 233 -51.19 136.56 145.69
C LYS A 233 -51.88 137.12 144.44
N LEU A 234 -53.20 136.93 144.41
CA LEU A 234 -54.18 138.01 144.61
C LEU A 234 -54.28 138.92 143.37
N GLU A 235 -55.30 138.73 142.56
CA GLU A 235 -56.69 139.14 142.84
C GLU A 235 -56.92 140.61 142.53
N ASN A 236 -57.98 140.77 141.74
CA ASN A 236 -58.96 141.83 141.83
C ASN A 236 -58.58 143.17 141.22
N GLU A 237 -59.42 143.80 140.42
CA GLU A 237 -60.69 143.47 139.76
C GLU A 237 -61.01 144.74 138.97
N GLY A 238 -61.99 144.68 138.07
CA GLY A 238 -62.77 145.89 137.81
C GLY A 238 -62.89 146.29 136.35
N LYS A 239 -63.67 145.50 135.61
CA LYS A 239 -64.78 145.97 134.77
C LYS A 239 -64.87 147.51 134.55
N ALA A 240 -64.75 147.95 133.30
CA ALA A 240 -65.90 148.12 132.39
C ALA A 240 -65.51 148.95 131.16
N ILE A 241 -65.72 148.37 129.97
CA ILE A 241 -66.34 148.95 128.77
C ILE A 241 -66.00 150.43 128.44
N MET A 242 -65.20 150.68 127.40
CA MET A 242 -65.65 150.97 126.02
C MET A 242 -64.45 151.36 125.14
N GLU A 243 -64.52 150.97 123.85
CA GLU A 243 -63.74 151.50 122.71
C GLU A 243 -62.23 151.16 122.65
N GLN A 244 -61.62 150.79 121.52
CA GLN A 244 -62.06 150.50 120.15
C GLN A 244 -60.82 149.95 119.39
N GLN A 245 -61.03 148.91 118.57
CA GLN A 245 -60.44 148.72 117.22
C GLN A 245 -58.90 148.70 117.00
N ALA A 246 -58.42 147.55 116.46
CA ALA A 246 -57.63 147.42 115.21
C ALA A 246 -56.64 146.22 115.20
N GLY A 247 -57.14 144.98 115.11
CA GLY A 247 -56.24 143.80 115.17
C GLY A 247 -56.59 142.58 114.31
N GLU A 248 -57.64 142.62 113.48
CA GLU A 248 -58.12 141.43 112.76
C GLU A 248 -57.71 141.36 111.27
N ALA A 249 -57.01 142.36 110.74
CA ALA A 249 -56.55 142.36 109.34
C ALA A 249 -55.19 141.64 109.10
N ILE A 250 -54.38 141.41 110.15
CA ILE A 250 -53.03 140.83 109.99
C ILE A 250 -53.06 139.29 109.96
N LYS A 251 -53.94 138.65 110.74
CA LYS A 251 -54.05 137.17 110.78
C LYS A 251 -54.65 136.56 109.50
N ALA A 252 -55.42 137.33 108.73
CA ALA A 252 -55.94 136.88 107.43
C ALA A 252 -54.87 136.93 106.32
N LYS A 253 -53.91 137.87 106.40
CA LYS A 253 -52.83 138.02 105.43
C LYS A 253 -51.75 136.94 105.60
N GLU A 254 -51.37 136.63 106.84
CA GLU A 254 -50.40 135.57 107.13
C GLU A 254 -50.91 134.16 106.75
N LYS A 255 -52.22 133.92 106.87
CA LYS A 255 -52.85 132.67 106.43
C LYS A 255 -52.88 132.54 104.90
N ALA A 256 -53.17 133.64 104.19
CA ALA A 256 -53.14 133.67 102.72
C ALA A 256 -51.71 133.52 102.16
N GLU A 257 -50.69 134.09 102.81
CA GLU A 257 -49.29 133.94 102.43
C GLU A 257 -48.77 132.51 102.69
N ALA A 258 -49.21 131.85 103.76
CA ALA A 258 -48.91 130.45 104.02
C ALA A 258 -49.57 129.50 102.99
N GLU A 259 -50.83 129.74 102.62
CA GLU A 259 -51.53 128.97 101.59
C GLU A 259 -50.89 129.18 100.19
N LEU A 260 -50.46 130.40 99.86
CA LEU A 260 -49.73 130.68 98.61
C LEU A 260 -48.37 129.97 98.55
N LYS A 261 -47.66 129.91 99.67
CA LYS A 261 -46.39 129.18 99.76
C LYS A 261 -46.61 127.68 99.58
N GLU A 262 -47.62 127.10 100.23
CA GLU A 262 -47.96 125.68 100.08
C GLU A 262 -48.40 125.34 98.64
N ILE A 263 -49.13 126.24 97.97
CA ILE A 263 -49.49 126.08 96.55
C ILE A 263 -48.25 126.16 95.65
N THR A 264 -47.29 127.02 95.97
CA THR A 264 -46.05 127.16 95.21
C THR A 264 -45.17 125.92 95.38
N ASP A 265 -45.02 125.41 96.61
CA ASP A 265 -44.27 124.18 96.89
C ASP A 265 -44.92 122.96 96.19
N LYS A 266 -46.27 122.89 96.17
CA LYS A 266 -47.00 121.86 95.41
C LYS A 266 -46.80 122.00 93.90
N LYS A 267 -46.83 123.23 93.37
CA LYS A 267 -46.58 123.49 91.95
C LYS A 267 -45.16 123.06 91.56
N ASP A 268 -44.15 123.41 92.34
CA ASP A 268 -42.76 123.06 92.07
C ASP A 268 -42.53 121.54 92.17
N SER A 269 -43.19 120.86 93.12
CA SER A 269 -43.19 119.40 93.20
C SER A 269 -43.88 118.74 92.00
N ILE A 270 -44.99 119.29 91.50
CA ILE A 270 -45.67 118.80 90.30
C ILE A 270 -44.80 119.00 89.05
N VAL A 271 -44.15 120.17 88.91
CA VAL A 271 -43.25 120.46 87.78
C VAL A 271 -42.06 119.51 87.79
N ALA A 272 -41.42 119.30 88.95
CA ALA A 272 -40.33 118.33 89.09
C ALA A 272 -40.79 116.90 88.76
N GLY A 273 -41.99 116.51 89.18
CA GLY A 273 -42.59 115.21 88.84
C GLY A 273 -42.86 115.04 87.33
N ILE A 274 -43.31 116.10 86.65
CA ILE A 274 -43.53 116.10 85.19
C ILE A 274 -42.20 116.02 84.44
N GLU A 275 -41.16 116.76 84.87
CA GLU A 275 -39.82 116.70 84.26
C GLU A 275 -39.20 115.32 84.42
N GLN A 276 -39.35 114.70 85.60
CA GLN A 276 -38.88 113.34 85.84
C GLN A 276 -39.63 112.30 84.98
N GLN A 277 -40.95 112.44 84.83
CA GLN A 277 -41.73 111.60 83.91
C GLN A 277 -41.33 111.80 82.45
N GLN A 278 -41.06 113.04 82.01
CA GLN A 278 -40.59 113.30 80.65
C GLN A 278 -39.22 112.69 80.39
N GLN A 279 -38.28 112.77 81.35
CA GLN A 279 -36.97 112.13 81.22
C GLN A 279 -37.07 110.60 81.18
N ALA A 280 -37.92 110.00 82.02
CA ALA A 280 -38.18 108.56 82.01
C ALA A 280 -38.81 108.10 80.69
N ALA A 281 -39.82 108.83 80.19
CA ALA A 281 -40.45 108.53 78.90
C ALA A 281 -39.49 108.70 77.72
N GLN A 282 -38.61 109.70 77.75
CA GLN A 282 -37.60 109.89 76.71
C GLN A 282 -36.56 108.75 76.73
N ALA A 283 -36.12 108.31 77.92
CA ALA A 283 -35.23 107.16 78.05
C ALA A 283 -35.87 105.85 77.54
N GLU A 284 -37.16 105.63 77.81
CA GLU A 284 -37.91 104.49 77.26
C GLU A 284 -38.01 104.56 75.73
N ILE A 285 -38.30 105.74 75.16
CA ILE A 285 -38.34 105.92 73.69
C ILE A 285 -36.97 105.63 73.07
N ASP A 286 -35.88 106.12 73.66
CA ASP A 286 -34.53 105.88 73.16
C ASP A 286 -34.16 104.39 73.26
N GLN A 287 -34.56 103.71 74.33
CA GLN A 287 -34.36 102.27 74.47
C GLN A 287 -35.15 101.46 73.43
N ILE A 288 -36.42 101.81 73.19
CA ILE A 288 -37.25 101.19 72.14
C ILE A 288 -36.64 101.43 70.76
N ARG A 289 -36.08 102.62 70.51
CA ARG A 289 -35.41 102.93 69.24
C ARG A 289 -34.17 102.07 69.03
N VAL A 290 -33.32 101.91 70.04
CA VAL A 290 -32.14 101.03 69.97
C VAL A 290 -32.55 99.58 69.72
N GLN A 291 -33.58 99.09 70.40
CA GLN A 291 -34.12 97.74 70.17
C GLN A 291 -34.68 97.59 68.75
N ALA A 292 -35.40 98.59 68.24
CA ALA A 292 -35.92 98.58 66.87
C ALA A 292 -34.80 98.57 65.82
N GLU A 293 -33.74 99.36 66.03
CA GLU A 293 -32.56 99.39 65.16
C GLU A 293 -31.81 98.03 65.18
N GLN A 294 -31.70 97.37 66.35
CA GLN A 294 -31.15 96.01 66.45
C GLN A 294 -32.00 94.98 65.70
N VAL A 295 -33.33 95.00 65.88
CA VAL A 295 -34.24 94.07 65.18
C VAL A 295 -34.18 94.27 63.66
N ILE A 296 -34.06 95.52 63.19
CA ILE A 296 -33.88 95.81 61.75
C ILE A 296 -32.55 95.22 61.25
N ALA A 297 -31.46 95.42 61.99
CA ALA A 297 -30.15 94.88 61.61
C ALA A 297 -30.14 93.34 61.58
N GLU A 298 -30.79 92.68 62.55
CA GLU A 298 -30.96 91.23 62.56
C GLU A 298 -31.81 90.74 61.38
N ALA A 299 -32.90 91.46 61.05
CA ALA A 299 -33.75 91.12 59.91
C ALA A 299 -33.01 91.28 58.56
N GLU A 300 -32.18 92.32 58.41
CA GLU A 300 -31.33 92.51 57.22
C GLU A 300 -30.25 91.42 57.11
N ALA A 301 -29.63 91.03 58.22
CA ALA A 301 -28.67 89.93 58.26
C ALA A 301 -29.32 88.59 57.88
N ALA A 302 -30.52 88.30 58.41
CA ALA A 302 -31.29 87.11 58.07
C ALA A 302 -31.74 87.12 56.59
N ALA A 303 -32.14 88.27 56.05
CA ALA A 303 -32.47 88.41 54.63
C ALA A 303 -31.27 88.11 53.74
N LYS A 304 -30.09 88.62 54.11
CA LYS A 304 -28.84 88.34 53.38
C LYS A 304 -28.46 86.85 53.44
N GLN A 305 -28.52 86.22 54.61
CA GLN A 305 -28.28 84.79 54.75
C GLN A 305 -29.26 83.96 53.91
N ARG A 306 -30.54 84.34 53.87
CA ARG A 306 -31.54 83.67 53.04
C ARG A 306 -31.20 83.79 51.56
N ASP A 307 -30.78 84.97 51.10
CA ASP A 307 -30.41 85.19 49.70
C ASP A 307 -29.13 84.42 49.32
N ASP A 308 -28.14 84.33 50.22
CA ASP A 308 -26.94 83.50 50.05
C ASP A 308 -27.29 82.01 49.93
N ILE A 309 -28.17 81.50 50.79
CA ILE A 309 -28.68 80.11 50.73
C ILE A 309 -29.42 79.86 49.42
N ILE A 310 -30.26 80.80 48.96
CA ILE A 310 -30.97 80.67 47.67
C ILE A 310 -29.97 80.58 46.51
N ASN A 311 -28.92 81.41 46.53
CA ASN A 311 -27.87 81.37 45.51
C ASN A 311 -27.12 80.03 45.51
N GLU A 312 -26.81 79.50 46.68
CA GLU A 312 -26.15 78.20 46.84
C GLU A 312 -27.03 77.04 46.37
N ILE A 313 -28.32 77.04 46.72
CA ILE A 313 -29.31 76.06 46.23
C ILE A 313 -29.40 76.12 44.69
N ASN A 314 -29.43 77.32 44.11
CA ASN A 314 -29.47 77.47 42.65
C ASN A 314 -28.19 76.96 41.98
N ALA A 315 -27.02 77.19 42.58
CA ALA A 315 -25.75 76.65 42.10
C ALA A 315 -25.72 75.11 42.18
N GLN A 316 -26.10 74.53 43.31
CA GLN A 316 -26.19 73.09 43.49
C GLN A 316 -27.19 72.45 42.53
N LYS A 317 -28.32 73.10 42.27
CA LYS A 317 -29.31 72.64 41.29
C LYS A 317 -28.73 72.63 39.87
N ALA A 318 -28.00 73.67 39.48
CA ALA A 318 -27.34 73.73 38.17
C ALA A 318 -26.28 72.62 38.01
N ASP A 319 -25.52 72.32 39.06
CA ASP A 319 -24.56 71.23 39.03
C ASP A 319 -25.23 69.85 39.04
N ALA A 320 -26.33 69.67 39.79
CA ALA A 320 -27.15 68.47 39.72
C ALA A 320 -27.71 68.23 38.31
N GLU A 321 -28.20 69.27 37.63
CA GLU A 321 -28.66 69.19 36.24
C GLU A 321 -27.53 68.78 35.28
N LYS A 322 -26.29 69.25 35.48
CA LYS A 322 -25.12 68.79 34.72
C LYS A 322 -24.82 67.31 34.98
N TYR A 323 -24.83 66.87 36.23
CA TYR A 323 -24.60 65.46 36.58
C TYR A 323 -25.67 64.55 35.98
N PHE A 324 -26.93 64.95 35.98
CA PHE A 324 -28.01 64.23 35.29
C PHE A 324 -27.77 64.15 33.79
N ALA A 325 -27.36 65.26 33.15
CA ALA A 325 -27.05 65.25 31.72
C ALA A 325 -25.84 64.37 31.37
N GLU A 326 -24.80 64.35 32.21
CA GLU A 326 -23.65 63.46 32.05
C GLU A 326 -24.03 61.99 32.28
N ALA A 327 -24.80 61.69 33.32
CA ALA A 327 -25.30 60.35 33.59
C ALA A 327 -26.17 59.83 32.42
N GLN A 328 -27.04 60.68 31.85
CA GLN A 328 -27.84 60.32 30.68
C GLN A 328 -26.95 60.01 29.47
N LYS A 329 -25.91 60.83 29.21
CA LYS A 329 -24.95 60.53 28.13
C LYS A 329 -24.25 59.18 28.33
N VAL A 330 -23.90 58.82 29.56
CA VAL A 330 -23.28 57.53 29.87
C VAL A 330 -24.26 56.38 29.63
N VAL A 331 -25.53 56.55 29.98
CA VAL A 331 -26.60 55.57 29.67
C VAL A 331 -26.75 55.41 28.16
N ASP A 332 -26.87 56.50 27.41
CA ASP A 332 -27.01 56.47 25.95
C ASP A 332 -25.79 55.80 25.28
N GLN A 333 -24.58 56.08 25.76
CA GLN A 333 -23.35 55.43 25.30
C GLN A 333 -23.34 53.93 25.59
N LYS A 334 -23.83 53.53 26.78
CA LYS A 334 -23.92 52.12 27.15
C LYS A 334 -24.91 51.39 26.26
N GLU A 335 -26.08 51.96 26.01
CA GLU A 335 -27.09 51.36 25.11
C GLU A 335 -26.56 51.24 23.67
N ALA A 336 -25.83 52.24 23.18
CA ALA A 336 -25.18 52.17 21.87
C ALA A 336 -24.14 51.05 21.79
N LEU A 337 -23.28 50.91 22.81
CA LEU A 337 -22.30 49.83 22.88
C LEU A 337 -22.95 48.45 22.99
N GLU A 338 -24.02 48.31 23.77
CA GLU A 338 -24.77 47.04 23.87
C GLU A 338 -25.39 46.66 22.51
N ALA A 339 -25.91 47.63 21.75
CA ALA A 339 -26.41 47.39 20.40
C ALA A 339 -25.30 46.99 19.42
N GLU A 340 -24.11 47.60 19.52
CA GLU A 340 -22.95 47.25 18.70
C GLU A 340 -22.42 45.84 19.02
N ILE A 341 -22.31 45.49 20.30
CA ILE A 341 -21.95 44.13 20.75
C ILE A 341 -22.97 43.11 20.25
N ALA A 342 -24.27 43.41 20.33
CA ALA A 342 -25.31 42.51 19.82
C ALA A 342 -25.18 42.29 18.31
N LYS A 343 -24.90 43.34 17.55
CA LYS A 343 -24.67 43.27 16.11
C LYS A 343 -23.42 42.46 15.77
N GLU A 344 -22.30 42.72 16.44
CA GLU A 344 -21.05 41.99 16.21
C GLU A 344 -21.18 40.50 16.57
N THR A 345 -21.93 40.19 17.63
CA THR A 345 -22.26 38.81 18.01
C THR A 345 -23.08 38.11 16.93
N ALA A 346 -24.08 38.79 16.35
CA ALA A 346 -24.88 38.25 15.26
C ALA A 346 -24.04 38.02 13.98
N ASP A 347 -23.15 38.95 13.64
CA ASP A 347 -22.24 38.82 12.50
C ASP A 347 -21.25 37.66 12.69
N MET A 348 -20.73 37.46 13.91
CA MET A 348 -19.85 36.33 14.24
C MET A 348 -20.57 34.99 14.20
N GLU A 349 -21.81 34.92 14.71
CA GLU A 349 -22.67 33.73 14.62
C GLU A 349 -22.95 33.37 13.15
N GLN A 350 -23.21 34.37 12.30
CA GLN A 350 -23.43 34.17 10.88
C GLN A 350 -22.17 33.66 10.18
N LYS A 351 -21.01 34.31 10.40
CA LYS A 351 -19.72 33.84 9.87
C LYS A 351 -19.41 32.41 10.29
N ARG A 352 -19.74 32.03 11.54
CA ARG A 352 -19.57 30.66 12.02
C ARG A 352 -20.44 29.67 11.23
N LYS A 353 -21.71 30.01 10.98
CA LYS A 353 -22.62 29.17 10.17
C LYS A 353 -22.13 29.03 8.73
N ASP A 354 -21.67 30.12 8.13
CA ASP A 354 -21.16 30.12 6.76
C ASP A 354 -19.89 29.24 6.67
N PHE A 355 -18.98 29.35 7.64
CA PHE A 355 -17.79 28.51 7.73
C PHE A 355 -18.12 27.02 7.94
N GLU A 356 -19.09 26.71 8.78
CA GLU A 356 -19.55 25.34 9.01
C GLU A 356 -20.23 24.74 7.76
N ALA A 357 -20.97 25.55 7.01
CA ALA A 357 -21.53 25.16 5.72
C ALA A 357 -20.44 24.89 4.67
N ASP A 358 -19.40 25.73 4.59
CA ASP A 358 -18.27 25.54 3.68
C ASP A 358 -17.46 24.28 4.02
N ILE A 359 -17.18 24.02 5.29
CA ILE A 359 -16.53 22.77 5.72
C ILE A 359 -17.37 21.56 5.32
N THR A 360 -18.68 21.62 5.55
CA THR A 360 -19.59 20.52 5.20
C THR A 360 -19.57 20.26 3.70
N LYS A 361 -19.61 21.33 2.90
CA LYS A 361 -19.54 21.25 1.43
C LYS A 361 -18.20 20.67 0.95
N GLN A 362 -17.07 21.16 1.46
CA GLN A 362 -15.75 20.61 1.12
C GLN A 362 -15.65 19.13 1.45
N ARG A 363 -16.19 18.71 2.59
CA ARG A 363 -16.22 17.30 2.97
C ARG A 363 -17.05 16.47 2.00
N THR A 364 -18.25 16.92 1.63
CA THR A 364 -19.10 16.20 0.67
C THR A 364 -18.47 16.14 -0.73
N ASP A 365 -17.82 17.22 -1.17
CA ASP A 365 -17.13 17.26 -2.46
C ASP A 365 -15.95 16.28 -2.45
N PHE A 366 -15.18 16.24 -1.36
CA PHE A 366 -14.07 15.30 -1.20
C PHE A 366 -14.54 13.83 -1.14
N GLU A 367 -15.60 13.53 -0.39
CA GLU A 367 -16.19 12.18 -0.34
C GLU A 367 -16.69 11.74 -1.74
N THR A 368 -17.25 12.66 -2.52
CA THR A 368 -17.71 12.41 -3.89
C THR A 368 -16.55 12.14 -4.85
N ASP A 369 -15.49 12.96 -4.82
CA ASP A 369 -14.28 12.77 -5.64
C ASP A 369 -13.60 11.42 -5.31
N MET A 370 -13.50 11.08 -4.04
CA MET A 370 -12.93 9.80 -3.61
C MET A 370 -13.79 8.60 -4.04
N ALA A 371 -15.12 8.73 -4.03
CA ALA A 371 -16.01 7.69 -4.54
C ALA A 371 -15.87 7.51 -6.06
N GLN A 372 -15.74 8.60 -6.82
CA GLN A 372 -15.50 8.54 -8.27
C GLN A 372 -14.14 7.91 -8.59
N LYS A 373 -13.07 8.28 -7.87
CA LYS A 373 -11.75 7.67 -8.04
C LYS A 373 -11.76 6.17 -7.73
N ARG A 374 -12.43 5.76 -6.64
CA ARG A 374 -12.59 4.34 -6.32
C ARG A 374 -13.30 3.58 -7.43
N LYS A 375 -14.41 4.14 -7.94
CA LYS A 375 -15.13 3.53 -9.05
C LYS A 375 -14.27 3.44 -10.31
N GLY A 376 -13.49 4.49 -10.62
CA GLY A 376 -12.54 4.49 -11.74
C GLY A 376 -11.50 3.37 -11.60
N PHE A 377 -10.90 3.20 -10.43
CA PHE A 377 -9.96 2.10 -10.17
C PHE A 377 -10.60 0.71 -10.24
N GLU A 378 -11.85 0.59 -9.79
CA GLU A 378 -12.60 -0.67 -9.84
C GLU A 378 -12.94 -1.05 -11.29
N ASP A 379 -13.33 -0.08 -12.12
CA ASP A 379 -13.56 -0.25 -13.55
C ASP A 379 -12.26 -0.62 -14.29
N GLU A 380 -11.12 0.00 -13.96
CA GLU A 380 -9.80 -0.35 -14.51
C GLU A 380 -9.37 -1.77 -14.11
N LEU A 381 -9.53 -2.15 -12.84
CA LEU A 381 -9.22 -3.50 -12.35
C LEU A 381 -10.06 -4.56 -13.06
N ASN A 382 -11.36 -4.31 -13.22
CA ASN A 382 -12.25 -5.19 -13.97
C ASN A 382 -11.80 -5.30 -15.43
N GLY A 383 -11.34 -4.20 -16.04
CA GLY A 383 -10.74 -4.18 -17.37
C GLY A 383 -9.50 -5.07 -17.48
N TYR A 384 -8.55 -4.94 -16.55
CA TYR A 384 -7.35 -5.79 -16.51
C TYR A 384 -7.67 -7.26 -16.27
N GLN A 385 -8.66 -7.56 -15.42
CA GLN A 385 -9.08 -8.92 -15.16
C GLN A 385 -9.70 -9.57 -16.39
N ALA A 386 -10.56 -8.84 -17.13
CA ALA A 386 -11.13 -9.31 -18.39
C ALA A 386 -10.04 -9.55 -19.46
N GLN A 387 -9.03 -8.67 -19.55
CA GLN A 387 -7.89 -8.86 -20.44
C GLN A 387 -7.07 -10.10 -20.06
N ALA A 388 -6.83 -10.33 -18.77
CA ALA A 388 -6.11 -11.50 -18.29
C ALA A 388 -6.86 -12.81 -18.60
N GLU A 389 -8.19 -12.82 -18.47
CA GLU A 389 -9.03 -13.96 -18.88
C GLU A 389 -8.93 -14.23 -20.38
N GLU A 390 -8.94 -13.18 -21.20
CA GLU A 390 -8.83 -13.30 -22.65
C GLU A 390 -7.45 -13.81 -23.08
N TRP A 391 -6.37 -13.30 -22.48
CA TRP A 391 -5.02 -13.83 -22.67
C TRP A 391 -4.90 -15.28 -22.21
N GLY A 392 -5.55 -15.65 -21.11
CA GLY A 392 -5.63 -17.04 -20.65
C GLY A 392 -6.21 -17.96 -21.72
N LYS A 393 -7.36 -17.59 -22.31
CA LYS A 393 -7.99 -18.35 -23.41
C LYS A 393 -7.08 -18.43 -24.65
N GLN A 394 -6.40 -17.34 -24.99
CA GLN A 394 -5.47 -17.33 -26.13
C GLN A 394 -4.27 -18.25 -25.89
N ILE A 395 -3.69 -18.23 -24.68
CA ILE A 395 -2.61 -19.13 -24.29
C ILE A 395 -3.07 -20.59 -24.36
N ASP A 396 -4.26 -20.91 -23.86
CA ASP A 396 -4.82 -22.27 -23.93
C ASP A 396 -5.08 -22.71 -25.37
N SER A 397 -5.57 -21.82 -26.24
CA SER A 397 -5.73 -22.09 -27.67
C SER A 397 -4.39 -22.41 -28.33
N ILE A 398 -3.37 -21.56 -28.13
CA ILE A 398 -2.03 -21.75 -28.68
C ILE A 398 -1.42 -23.06 -28.17
N LYS A 399 -1.63 -23.39 -26.89
CA LYS A 399 -1.13 -24.63 -26.31
C LYS A 399 -1.79 -25.86 -26.94
N ASN A 400 -3.11 -25.83 -27.16
CA ASN A 400 -3.82 -26.90 -27.85
C ASN A 400 -3.32 -27.06 -29.30
N GLU A 401 -3.14 -25.96 -30.03
CA GLU A 401 -2.57 -25.96 -31.38
C GLU A 401 -1.15 -26.52 -31.40
N TYR A 402 -0.33 -26.19 -30.41
CA TYR A 402 1.02 -26.72 -30.25
C TYR A 402 1.01 -28.23 -29.97
N ASP A 403 0.15 -28.71 -29.08
CA ASP A 403 0.01 -30.13 -28.77
C ASP A 403 -0.49 -30.92 -29.99
N GLU A 404 -1.41 -30.35 -30.77
CA GLU A 404 -1.87 -30.93 -32.04
C GLU A 404 -0.73 -30.97 -33.08
N ALA A 405 0.03 -29.89 -33.23
CA ALA A 405 1.20 -29.87 -34.10
C ALA A 405 2.25 -30.91 -33.68
N GLN A 406 2.49 -31.09 -32.38
CA GLN A 406 3.38 -32.15 -31.89
C GLN A 406 2.87 -33.55 -32.22
N ARG A 407 1.56 -33.81 -32.09
CA ARG A 407 0.96 -35.08 -32.50
C ARG A 407 1.12 -35.32 -34.00
N ILE A 408 0.84 -34.33 -34.84
CA ILE A 408 1.02 -34.43 -36.29
C ILE A 408 2.48 -34.74 -36.64
N ILE A 409 3.45 -34.10 -35.97
CA ILE A 409 4.88 -34.40 -36.17
C ILE A 409 5.22 -35.84 -35.75
N ALA A 410 4.67 -36.32 -34.63
CA ALA A 410 4.90 -37.69 -34.16
C ALA A 410 4.28 -38.74 -35.11
N ASP A 411 3.06 -38.48 -35.57
CA ASP A 411 2.36 -39.33 -36.54
C ASP A 411 3.08 -39.33 -37.89
N SER A 412 3.58 -38.17 -38.34
CA SER A 412 4.39 -38.06 -39.56
C SER A 412 5.69 -38.86 -39.47
N LYS A 413 6.40 -38.81 -38.34
CA LYS A 413 7.59 -39.64 -38.11
C LYS A 413 7.26 -41.13 -38.10
N THR A 414 6.14 -41.50 -37.50
CA THR A 414 5.67 -42.89 -37.47
C THR A 414 5.30 -43.38 -38.87
N ALA A 415 4.63 -42.54 -39.66
CA ALA A 415 4.32 -42.82 -41.06
C ALA A 415 5.58 -42.92 -41.92
N GLU A 416 6.61 -42.11 -41.67
CA GLU A 416 7.91 -42.22 -42.36
C GLU A 416 8.60 -43.56 -42.04
N VAL A 417 8.60 -43.99 -40.77
CA VAL A 417 9.16 -45.28 -40.35
C VAL A 417 8.36 -46.44 -40.97
N GLN A 418 7.03 -46.37 -40.97
CA GLN A 418 6.18 -47.37 -41.60
C GLN A 418 6.38 -47.42 -43.12
N ALA A 419 6.54 -46.27 -43.78
CA ALA A 419 6.83 -46.20 -45.21
C ALA A 419 8.22 -46.77 -45.54
N LYS A 420 9.24 -46.51 -44.70
CA LYS A 420 10.57 -47.13 -44.83
C LYS A 420 10.50 -48.64 -44.62
N ALA A 421 9.80 -49.11 -43.59
CA ALA A 421 9.61 -50.54 -43.33
C ALA A 421 8.86 -51.23 -44.48
N ALA A 422 7.81 -50.62 -45.02
CA ALA A 422 7.09 -51.14 -46.18
C ALA A 422 7.97 -51.14 -47.45
N ALA A 423 8.79 -50.11 -47.65
CA ALA A 423 9.75 -50.08 -48.76
C ALA A 423 10.82 -51.17 -48.62
N GLU A 424 11.36 -51.38 -47.42
CA GLU A 424 12.29 -52.47 -47.11
C GLU A 424 11.64 -53.84 -47.32
N GLU A 425 10.38 -54.03 -46.91
CA GLU A 425 9.63 -55.27 -47.14
C GLU A 425 9.43 -55.53 -48.64
N ILE A 426 9.10 -54.50 -49.43
CA ILE A 426 8.99 -54.60 -50.90
C ILE A 426 10.35 -54.94 -51.53
N ILE A 427 11.44 -54.32 -51.07
CA ILE A 427 12.80 -54.64 -51.54
C ILE A 427 13.14 -56.09 -51.21
N LEU A 428 12.87 -56.53 -49.98
CA LEU A 428 13.16 -57.88 -49.51
C LEU A 428 12.30 -58.94 -50.21
N GLU A 429 11.04 -58.63 -50.54
CA GLU A 429 10.20 -59.46 -51.42
C GLU A 429 10.75 -59.52 -52.86
N ALA A 430 11.21 -58.38 -53.41
CA ALA A 430 11.80 -58.32 -54.73
C ALA A 430 13.12 -59.12 -54.79
N GLU A 431 13.94 -59.07 -53.74
CA GLU A 431 15.13 -59.89 -53.56
C GLU A 431 14.78 -61.38 -53.46
N LYS A 432 13.81 -61.75 -52.63
CA LYS A 432 13.31 -63.14 -52.55
C LYS A 432 12.83 -63.64 -53.91
N ARG A 433 12.07 -62.84 -54.67
CA ARG A 433 11.63 -63.18 -56.02
C ARG A 433 12.80 -63.27 -57.00
N ALA A 434 13.83 -62.44 -56.85
CA ALA A 434 15.03 -62.50 -57.68
C ALA A 434 15.85 -63.76 -57.39
N VAL A 435 16.01 -64.13 -56.12
CA VAL A 435 16.66 -65.39 -55.71
C VAL A 435 15.86 -66.59 -56.22
N PHE A 436 14.54 -66.60 -56.03
CA PHE A 436 13.67 -67.65 -56.56
C PHE A 436 13.77 -67.78 -58.09
N LEU A 437 13.76 -66.66 -58.82
CA LEU A 437 13.95 -66.69 -60.28
C LEU A 437 15.34 -67.17 -60.68
N LYS A 438 16.37 -66.90 -59.87
CA LYS A 438 17.73 -67.42 -60.09
C LYS A 438 17.79 -68.92 -59.85
N GLU A 439 17.15 -69.43 -58.80
CA GLU A 439 17.00 -70.87 -58.55
C GLU A 439 16.22 -71.58 -59.66
N VAL A 440 15.11 -70.99 -60.14
CA VAL A 440 14.35 -71.52 -61.27
C VAL A 440 15.19 -71.53 -62.55
N SER A 441 15.99 -70.49 -62.82
CA SER A 441 16.89 -70.47 -63.99
C SER A 441 18.01 -71.51 -63.90
N MET A 442 18.51 -71.81 -62.69
CA MET A 442 19.47 -72.89 -62.45
C MET A 442 18.82 -74.26 -62.64
N SER A 443 17.59 -74.43 -62.15
CA SER A 443 16.76 -75.64 -62.34
C SER A 443 16.43 -75.89 -63.83
N GLU A 444 16.14 -74.86 -64.61
CA GLU A 444 15.92 -74.98 -66.06
C GLU A 444 17.19 -75.33 -66.84
N SER A 445 18.36 -74.82 -66.41
CA SER A 445 19.67 -75.24 -66.94
C SER A 445 19.97 -76.72 -66.65
N GLU A 446 19.62 -77.21 -65.46
CA GLU A 446 19.73 -78.64 -65.13
C GLU A 446 18.75 -79.50 -65.95
N LYS A 447 17.54 -79.00 -66.20
CA LYS A 447 16.55 -79.65 -67.08
C LYS A 447 17.05 -79.74 -68.53
N GLY A 448 17.78 -78.74 -69.01
CA GLY A 448 18.44 -78.74 -70.32
C GLY A 448 19.57 -79.78 -70.42
N LYS A 449 20.34 -80.00 -69.35
CA LYS A 449 21.35 -81.07 -69.29
C LYS A 449 20.71 -82.46 -69.30
N LEU A 450 19.65 -82.65 -68.52
CA LEU A 450 18.90 -83.92 -68.48
C LEU A 450 18.28 -84.29 -69.83
N LEU A 451 17.75 -83.30 -70.58
CA LEU A 451 17.22 -83.53 -71.93
C LEU A 451 18.29 -83.99 -72.93
N LYS A 452 19.52 -83.47 -72.83
CA LYS A 452 20.66 -83.97 -73.63
C LYS A 452 21.05 -85.40 -73.26
N GLU A 453 21.11 -85.73 -71.97
CA GLU A 453 21.40 -87.10 -71.53
C GLU A 453 20.33 -88.10 -71.96
N ILE A 454 19.05 -87.69 -71.99
CA ILE A 454 17.96 -88.53 -72.50
C ILE A 454 18.14 -88.79 -74.01
N GLN A 455 18.45 -87.76 -74.81
CA GLN A 455 18.72 -87.94 -76.24
C GLN A 455 19.92 -88.87 -76.50
N GLU A 456 20.99 -88.74 -75.73
CA GLU A 456 22.15 -89.64 -75.85
C GLU A 456 21.83 -91.09 -75.47
N LYS A 457 20.98 -91.30 -74.46
CA LYS A 457 20.52 -92.64 -74.06
C LYS A 457 19.56 -93.25 -75.07
N GLU A 458 18.66 -92.48 -75.67
CA GLU A 458 17.79 -92.96 -76.76
C GLU A 458 18.59 -93.37 -77.99
N GLN A 459 19.65 -92.63 -78.33
CA GLN A 459 20.56 -93.00 -79.42
C GLN A 459 21.28 -94.32 -79.13
N LYS A 460 21.77 -94.52 -77.89
CA LYS A 460 22.36 -95.79 -77.46
C LYS A 460 21.37 -96.96 -77.49
N ILE A 461 20.09 -96.73 -77.17
CA ILE A 461 19.05 -97.77 -77.25
C ILE A 461 18.84 -98.20 -78.71
N LYS A 462 18.77 -97.26 -79.66
CA LYS A 462 18.67 -97.58 -81.10
C LYS A 462 19.86 -98.38 -81.62
N ASP A 463 21.08 -98.05 -81.17
CA ASP A 463 22.28 -98.79 -81.55
C ASP A 463 22.28 -100.20 -80.94
N MET A 464 21.77 -100.37 -79.72
CA MET A 464 21.57 -101.69 -79.10
C MET A 464 20.47 -102.52 -79.78
N GLU A 465 19.39 -101.90 -80.27
CA GLU A 465 18.34 -102.61 -81.02
C GLU A 465 18.88 -103.17 -82.34
N LYS A 466 19.70 -102.42 -83.06
CA LYS A 466 20.41 -102.93 -84.25
C LYS A 466 21.34 -104.11 -83.91
N ALA A 467 22.09 -104.01 -82.81
CA ALA A 467 22.94 -105.11 -82.36
C ALA A 467 22.12 -106.34 -81.92
N LYS A 468 20.93 -106.14 -81.34
CA LYS A 468 20.01 -107.21 -80.97
C LYS A 468 19.46 -107.94 -82.20
N ASP A 469 19.11 -107.22 -83.27
CA ASP A 469 18.64 -107.84 -84.52
C ASP A 469 19.76 -108.64 -85.21
N GLU A 470 21.01 -108.17 -85.17
CA GLU A 470 22.17 -108.92 -85.66
C GLU A 470 22.45 -110.18 -84.82
N LEU A 471 22.29 -110.10 -83.50
CA LEU A 471 22.42 -111.25 -82.60
C LEU A 471 21.27 -112.26 -82.78
N ALA A 472 20.03 -111.80 -82.99
CA ALA A 472 18.90 -112.66 -83.28
C ALA A 472 19.11 -113.44 -84.60
N LYS A 473 19.73 -112.82 -85.60
CA LYS A 473 20.12 -113.48 -86.85
C LYS A 473 21.17 -114.58 -86.61
N LYS A 474 22.20 -114.30 -85.79
CA LYS A 474 23.22 -115.29 -85.39
C LYS A 474 22.65 -116.46 -84.58
N ILE A 475 21.68 -116.21 -83.70
CA ILE A 475 21.00 -117.27 -82.94
C ILE A 475 20.24 -118.19 -83.89
N LYS A 476 19.55 -117.64 -84.89
CA LYS A 476 18.82 -118.42 -85.91
C LYS A 476 19.76 -119.32 -86.73
N ASP A 477 20.95 -118.81 -87.09
CA ASP A 477 21.99 -119.58 -87.81
C ASP A 477 22.61 -120.69 -86.93
N LEU A 478 22.71 -120.46 -85.61
CA LEU A 478 23.17 -121.45 -84.64
C LEU A 478 22.10 -122.51 -84.35
N GLU A 479 20.82 -122.16 -84.27
CA GLU A 479 19.72 -123.12 -84.14
C GLU A 479 19.62 -124.05 -85.35
N ALA A 480 19.82 -123.53 -86.57
CA ALA A 480 19.91 -124.34 -87.78
C ALA A 480 21.12 -125.30 -87.77
N SER A 481 22.24 -124.88 -87.16
CA SER A 481 23.42 -125.73 -86.97
C SER A 481 23.20 -126.81 -85.91
N ILE A 482 22.43 -126.53 -84.85
CA ILE A 482 22.07 -127.49 -83.81
C ILE A 482 21.11 -128.55 -84.35
N GLU A 483 20.11 -128.18 -85.16
CA GLU A 483 19.25 -129.17 -85.83
C GLU A 483 20.05 -130.10 -86.76
N ALA A 484 21.05 -129.57 -87.48
CA ALA A 484 21.95 -130.38 -88.31
C ALA A 484 22.85 -131.33 -87.50
N ILE A 485 23.25 -130.96 -86.29
CA ILE A 485 24.05 -131.78 -85.36
C ILE A 485 23.18 -132.82 -84.66
N GLN A 486 21.95 -132.49 -84.26
CA GLN A 486 21.00 -133.46 -83.69
C GLN A 486 20.59 -134.53 -84.71
N LYS A 487 20.46 -134.18 -86.00
CA LYS A 487 20.24 -135.14 -87.09
C LYS A 487 21.44 -136.06 -87.34
N LYS A 488 22.66 -135.64 -87.00
CA LYS A 488 23.89 -136.47 -87.05
C LYS A 488 24.11 -137.31 -85.78
N ALA A 489 23.55 -136.92 -84.64
CA ALA A 489 23.63 -137.67 -83.38
C ALA A 489 22.71 -138.91 -83.33
N ALA A 490 21.70 -139.01 -84.23
CA ALA A 490 20.80 -140.16 -84.32
C ALA A 490 21.34 -141.34 -85.17
N SER A 491 22.53 -141.23 -85.77
CA SER A 491 23.15 -142.26 -86.64
C SER A 491 24.57 -142.60 -86.18
N GLY A 492 24.69 -143.23 -85.02
CA GLY A 492 25.96 -143.44 -84.30
C GLY A 492 27.10 -144.08 -85.10
N ALA A 493 28.29 -143.47 -85.01
CA ALA A 493 29.59 -144.05 -85.31
C ALA A 493 30.75 -143.17 -84.77
N PHE A 494 31.53 -143.75 -83.84
CA PHE A 494 32.91 -143.39 -83.36
C PHE A 494 33.14 -142.08 -82.58
N GLY A 495 33.93 -142.02 -81.49
CA GLY A 495 34.75 -143.02 -80.79
C GLY A 495 36.15 -142.50 -80.40
N GLY A 496 36.56 -142.72 -79.13
CA GLY A 496 37.93 -142.62 -78.57
C GLY A 496 38.35 -141.24 -78.02
N GLY A 497 38.97 -141.02 -76.87
CA GLY A 497 39.58 -141.77 -75.73
C GLY A 497 40.17 -140.68 -74.78
N ASP A 498 40.41 -140.80 -73.49
CA ASP A 498 41.10 -141.82 -72.69
C ASP A 498 40.94 -141.43 -71.19
N ALA A 499 40.67 -142.40 -70.32
CA ALA A 499 40.26 -142.21 -68.93
C ALA A 499 41.04 -143.16 -68.00
N GLY A 500 41.78 -142.57 -67.05
CA GLY A 500 42.42 -143.24 -65.91
C GLY A 500 42.93 -142.22 -64.89
N PRO A 501 43.01 -142.54 -63.58
CA PRO A 501 43.44 -141.58 -62.55
C PRO A 501 44.92 -141.18 -62.70
N LYS A 502 45.17 -139.87 -62.80
CA LYS A 502 46.50 -139.27 -63.00
C LYS A 502 47.02 -138.62 -61.72
N GLU A 503 48.34 -138.66 -61.49
CA GLU A 503 49.01 -137.83 -60.49
C GLU A 503 49.46 -136.52 -61.13
N TYR A 504 49.31 -135.41 -60.41
CA TYR A 504 49.75 -134.08 -60.84
C TYR A 504 50.85 -133.56 -59.92
N CYS A 505 51.87 -132.95 -60.51
CA CYS A 505 52.95 -132.25 -59.81
C CYS A 505 53.04 -130.83 -60.36
N VAL A 506 53.20 -129.86 -59.47
CA VAL A 506 53.34 -128.44 -59.81
C VAL A 506 54.76 -128.01 -59.46
N GLU A 507 55.46 -127.43 -60.43
CA GLU A 507 56.76 -126.80 -60.25
C GLU A 507 56.63 -125.32 -60.55
N VAL A 508 57.31 -124.50 -59.76
CA VAL A 508 57.28 -123.04 -59.91
C VAL A 508 58.68 -122.57 -60.25
N VAL A 509 58.81 -121.89 -61.39
CA VAL A 509 60.03 -121.22 -61.81
C VAL A 509 59.81 -119.73 -61.66
N ASN A 510 60.59 -119.08 -60.80
CA ASN A 510 60.52 -117.63 -60.64
C ASN A 510 61.06 -116.96 -61.91
N HIS A 511 60.54 -115.77 -62.23
CA HIS A 511 61.14 -114.97 -63.29
C HIS A 511 62.60 -114.62 -62.91
N ASN A 512 63.42 -114.39 -63.93
CA ASN A 512 64.82 -114.00 -63.72
C ASN A 512 64.88 -112.61 -63.04
N LYS A 513 66.09 -112.15 -62.68
CA LYS A 513 66.28 -110.82 -62.02
C LYS A 513 65.80 -109.63 -62.87
N ALA A 514 65.52 -109.82 -64.16
CA ALA A 514 64.95 -108.80 -65.05
C ALA A 514 63.41 -108.86 -65.13
N SER A 515 62.75 -109.67 -64.30
CA SER A 515 61.30 -109.93 -64.34
C SER A 515 60.84 -110.48 -65.70
N GLU A 516 61.70 -111.23 -66.38
CA GLU A 516 61.39 -111.98 -67.60
C GLU A 516 61.34 -113.48 -67.31
N VAL A 517 60.59 -114.22 -68.14
CA VAL A 517 60.43 -115.67 -68.00
C VAL A 517 61.81 -116.34 -68.05
N ASP A 518 62.19 -117.02 -66.96
CA ASP A 518 63.48 -117.73 -66.85
C ASP A 518 63.46 -119.01 -67.71
N ALA A 519 63.79 -118.84 -69.00
CA ALA A 519 63.81 -119.92 -69.98
C ALA A 519 64.80 -121.05 -69.60
N ASP A 520 65.92 -120.70 -68.97
CA ASP A 520 66.92 -121.69 -68.52
C ASP A 520 66.40 -122.48 -67.32
N GLY A 521 65.76 -121.80 -66.36
CA GLY A 521 65.08 -122.44 -65.23
C GLY A 521 63.94 -123.37 -65.66
N ILE A 522 63.12 -122.93 -66.64
CA ILE A 522 62.06 -123.75 -67.24
C ILE A 522 62.65 -124.99 -67.92
N ASN A 523 63.71 -124.84 -68.71
CA ASN A 523 64.35 -125.98 -69.37
C ASN A 523 64.93 -126.98 -68.37
N ALA A 524 65.53 -126.53 -67.27
CA ALA A 524 66.04 -127.40 -66.22
C ALA A 524 64.92 -128.22 -65.56
N VAL A 525 63.76 -127.59 -65.26
CA VAL A 525 62.59 -128.28 -64.71
C VAL A 525 62.00 -129.26 -65.71
N LEU A 526 61.87 -128.88 -66.99
CA LEU A 526 61.37 -129.75 -68.05
C LEU A 526 62.25 -131.00 -68.22
N GLN A 527 63.56 -130.84 -68.30
CA GLN A 527 64.49 -131.96 -68.43
C GLN A 527 64.46 -132.88 -67.21
N LYS A 528 64.44 -132.31 -66.00
CA LYS A 528 64.33 -133.09 -64.76
C LYS A 528 63.04 -133.90 -64.71
N ARG A 529 61.89 -133.26 -64.97
CA ARG A 529 60.58 -133.90 -64.88
C ARG A 529 60.33 -134.88 -66.03
N SER A 530 60.82 -134.60 -67.24
CA SER A 530 60.76 -135.57 -68.33
C SER A 530 61.59 -136.83 -68.05
N ALA A 531 62.78 -136.68 -67.45
CA ALA A 531 63.62 -137.82 -67.05
C ALA A 531 62.93 -138.70 -66.00
N GLU A 532 62.11 -138.12 -65.12
CA GLU A 532 61.30 -138.82 -64.13
C GLU A 532 59.97 -139.39 -64.69
N GLY A 533 59.73 -139.25 -65.99
CA GLY A 533 58.54 -139.76 -66.68
C GLY A 533 57.27 -138.92 -66.52
N TRP A 534 57.39 -137.65 -66.13
CA TRP A 534 56.28 -136.71 -66.07
C TRP A 534 56.08 -135.99 -67.40
N LYS A 535 54.82 -135.73 -67.78
CA LYS A 535 54.43 -135.02 -68.99
C LYS A 535 53.89 -133.64 -68.63
N LEU A 536 54.42 -132.56 -69.21
CA LEU A 536 53.87 -131.22 -69.00
C LEU A 536 52.47 -131.13 -69.61
N THR A 537 51.49 -130.66 -68.83
CA THR A 537 50.11 -130.48 -69.27
C THR A 537 49.77 -129.01 -69.50
N SER A 538 50.25 -128.11 -68.64
CA SER A 538 49.96 -126.69 -68.73
C SER A 538 51.12 -125.86 -68.20
N ILE A 539 51.33 -124.69 -68.80
CA ILE A 539 52.24 -123.65 -68.32
C ILE A 539 51.43 -122.38 -68.18
N ILE A 540 51.49 -121.74 -67.02
CA ILE A 540 50.74 -120.54 -66.69
C ILE A 540 51.75 -119.47 -66.30
N ASN A 541 51.72 -118.33 -67.00
CA ASN A 541 52.47 -117.15 -66.62
C ASN A 541 51.64 -116.29 -65.64
N ASP A 542 52.06 -116.19 -64.38
CA ASP A 542 51.38 -115.43 -63.32
C ASP A 542 52.05 -114.05 -63.19
N ASP A 543 51.67 -113.11 -64.07
CA ASP A 543 52.15 -111.70 -64.10
C ASP A 543 51.33 -110.81 -63.13
N GLY A 544 51.42 -111.11 -61.83
CA GLY A 544 50.59 -110.51 -60.79
C GLY A 544 50.91 -109.05 -60.43
N GLY A 545 52.03 -108.48 -60.92
CA GLY A 545 52.57 -107.21 -60.43
C GLY A 545 52.16 -105.91 -61.14
N LYS A 546 51.52 -105.94 -62.33
CA LYS A 546 51.42 -104.75 -63.21
C LYS A 546 50.09 -103.99 -63.29
N LEU A 547 49.05 -104.37 -62.55
CA LEU A 547 47.69 -103.79 -62.72
C LEU A 547 47.37 -102.53 -61.89
N GLN A 548 48.32 -101.90 -61.19
CA GLN A 548 48.04 -100.72 -60.35
C GLN A 548 48.56 -99.35 -60.86
N SER A 549 49.11 -99.26 -62.08
CA SER A 549 49.90 -98.07 -62.48
C SER A 549 49.24 -97.10 -63.49
N SER A 550 47.92 -97.07 -63.68
CA SER A 550 47.33 -96.24 -64.76
C SER A 550 46.23 -95.23 -64.42
N LEU A 551 45.92 -94.96 -63.15
CA LEU A 551 45.00 -93.87 -62.79
C LEU A 551 45.55 -93.04 -61.62
N SER A 552 46.66 -92.34 -61.90
CA SER A 552 47.21 -91.24 -61.10
C SER A 552 46.61 -89.89 -61.53
N GLY A 553 46.46 -88.99 -60.56
CA GLY A 553 46.21 -87.55 -60.75
C GLY A 553 45.19 -87.01 -59.75
N ASN A 554 45.49 -87.01 -58.43
CA ASN A 554 45.90 -85.83 -57.64
C ASN A 554 45.03 -84.58 -57.88
N ASP A 555 44.29 -84.00 -56.91
CA ASP A 555 44.71 -83.75 -55.53
C ASP A 555 43.53 -83.63 -54.53
N THR A 556 43.71 -84.35 -53.42
CA THR A 556 43.43 -84.01 -52.01
C THR A 556 42.11 -83.34 -51.62
N GLN A 557 41.14 -84.15 -51.14
CA GLN A 557 40.95 -84.36 -49.70
C GLN A 557 40.00 -85.54 -49.42
N SER A 558 40.58 -86.57 -48.78
CA SER A 558 39.94 -87.42 -47.77
C SER A 558 38.83 -88.39 -48.21
N ALA A 559 39.20 -89.40 -48.98
CA ALA A 559 38.50 -90.69 -49.00
C ALA A 559 39.05 -91.61 -47.89
N SER A 560 38.19 -92.10 -47.01
CA SER A 560 38.49 -93.15 -46.04
C SER A 560 37.74 -94.43 -46.42
N LEU A 561 38.33 -95.28 -47.25
CA LEU A 561 37.99 -96.71 -47.30
C LEU A 561 39.27 -97.52 -47.53
N GLN A 562 39.86 -97.96 -46.41
CA GLN A 562 40.83 -99.03 -46.34
C GLN A 562 40.23 -100.32 -46.92
N VAL A 563 40.91 -100.91 -47.91
CA VAL A 563 40.89 -102.36 -48.13
C VAL A 563 42.35 -102.80 -48.15
N GLY A 564 42.70 -103.66 -47.18
CA GLY A 564 44.07 -104.00 -46.83
C GLY A 564 44.78 -104.96 -47.79
N ALA A 565 46.11 -104.85 -47.74
CA ALA A 565 47.12 -105.88 -47.97
C ALA A 565 47.01 -106.70 -49.27
N TYR A 566 47.56 -106.18 -50.36
CA TYR A 566 48.12 -107.01 -51.42
C TYR A 566 49.65 -107.03 -51.27
N SER A 567 50.20 -108.18 -50.87
CA SER A 567 51.63 -108.41 -51.00
C SER A 567 51.97 -108.39 -52.48
N SER A 568 52.98 -107.63 -52.89
CA SER A 568 53.56 -107.71 -54.23
C SER A 568 53.85 -109.17 -54.57
N LYS A 569 53.04 -109.76 -55.44
CA LYS A 569 53.30 -111.11 -55.95
C LYS A 569 54.44 -111.00 -56.94
N ASP A 570 55.54 -111.71 -56.67
CA ASP A 570 56.63 -111.84 -57.64
C ASP A 570 56.12 -112.63 -58.86
N ASP A 571 56.43 -112.14 -60.05
CA ASP A 571 56.06 -112.78 -61.31
C ASP A 571 56.71 -114.16 -61.37
N ARG A 572 55.93 -115.19 -61.71
CA ARG A 572 56.39 -116.60 -61.72
C ARG A 572 55.70 -117.41 -62.80
N VAL A 573 56.41 -118.41 -63.31
CA VAL A 573 55.88 -119.40 -64.23
C VAL A 573 55.52 -120.65 -63.45
N VAL A 574 54.24 -121.02 -63.48
CA VAL A 574 53.73 -122.24 -62.86
C VAL A 574 53.61 -123.32 -63.93
N MET A 575 54.34 -124.40 -63.75
CA MET A 575 54.36 -125.55 -64.65
C MET A 575 53.65 -126.73 -64.00
N ILE A 576 52.60 -127.23 -64.65
CA ILE A 576 51.80 -128.36 -64.17
C ILE A 576 52.12 -129.58 -65.02
N PHE A 577 52.60 -130.63 -64.36
CA PHE A 577 52.93 -131.91 -64.97
C PHE A 577 51.93 -132.98 -64.53
N GLU A 578 51.58 -133.87 -65.45
CA GLU A 578 50.81 -135.08 -65.18
C GLU A 578 51.65 -136.33 -65.44
N ARG A 579 51.39 -137.40 -64.68
CA ARG A 579 51.81 -138.74 -65.07
C ARG A 579 50.74 -139.77 -64.70
N PRO A 580 50.64 -140.89 -65.43
CA PRO A 580 49.81 -142.02 -65.01
C PRO A 580 50.31 -142.55 -63.67
N ARG A 581 49.41 -142.74 -62.70
CA ARG A 581 49.74 -143.26 -61.37
C ARG A 581 50.24 -144.71 -61.49
N LYS A 582 51.53 -144.98 -61.24
CA LYS A 582 52.07 -146.36 -61.23
C LYS A 582 51.49 -147.10 -60.02
N LYS A 583 50.94 -148.30 -60.26
CA LYS A 583 50.43 -149.21 -59.23
C LYS A 583 51.54 -149.70 -58.32
#